data_AF-A0A7Z9BVJ3-F1
#
_entry.id   AF-A0A7Z9BVJ3-F1
#
_cell.length_a   1.000
_cell.length_b   1.000
_cell.length_c   1.000
_cell.angle_alpha   90.00
_cell.angle_beta   90.00
_cell.angle_gamma   90.00
#
_symmetry.space_group_name_H-M   'P 1'
#
loop_
_entity.id
_entity.type
_entity.pdbx_description
1 polymer ?
#
loop_
_entity_poly.entity_id
_entity_poly.type
_entity_poly.pdbx_seq_one_letter_code
_entity_poly.pdbx_strand_id
1 'polypeptide(L)'
;MESVIKLSALNPRSIEIRLIEGRDEACIWVNEDYFSLVTGQKLNISSTSSLQEGVNLLNLMIKTYPLKERIIRGLFGQDWCGRFELYIDGKLRGTYNQNGGELMGSGKYTVAKIELNIEIKKPDLDDDDIKKPDDDIKKQLSSIINRLQKIRGMNPTHFQNVGYSTPYIILENNIKINVWKNLVEVDHVFLIDPEGNCVFAGYVAWVRRKKFYRALQQIRNDFPNI
;
A
#
# COMPACT_ATOMS: atom_id res chain seq x y z
N MET A 1 32.02 5.04 -14.67
CA MET A 1 30.69 5.18 -15.30
C MET A 1 29.72 4.51 -14.35
N GLU A 2 28.98 5.27 -13.53
CA GLU A 2 28.02 4.67 -12.58
C GLU A 2 26.91 3.99 -13.39
N SER A 3 26.78 2.67 -13.27
CA SER A 3 25.77 1.91 -13.98
C SER A 3 24.40 2.14 -13.32
N VAL A 4 23.49 2.78 -14.05
CA VAL A 4 22.07 2.86 -13.64
C VAL A 4 21.36 1.59 -14.08
N ILE A 5 20.67 0.96 -13.14
CA ILE A 5 19.96 -0.31 -13.34
C ILE A 5 18.54 0.03 -13.77
N LYS A 6 18.09 -0.49 -14.92
CA LYS A 6 16.76 -0.22 -15.45
C LYS A 6 15.83 -1.38 -15.15
N LEU A 7 14.70 -1.09 -14.54
CA LEU A 7 13.63 -2.05 -14.24
C LEU A 7 12.29 -1.47 -14.69
N SER A 8 11.36 -2.36 -15.03
CA SER A 8 9.98 -2.00 -15.32
C SER A 8 9.01 -2.84 -14.49
N ALA A 9 7.91 -2.23 -14.10
CA ALA A 9 6.82 -2.87 -13.39
C ALA A 9 5.48 -2.44 -14.02
N LEU A 10 4.65 -3.43 -14.34
CA LEU A 10 3.32 -3.21 -14.92
C LEU A 10 2.26 -3.39 -13.83
N ASN A 11 1.49 -2.34 -13.55
CA ASN A 11 0.45 -2.31 -12.50
C ASN A 11 0.92 -2.90 -11.15
N PRO A 12 2.08 -2.48 -10.59
CA PRO A 12 2.57 -3.02 -9.32
C PRO A 12 1.61 -2.67 -8.17
N ARG A 13 1.28 -3.66 -7.34
CA ARG A 13 0.49 -3.50 -6.12
C ARG A 13 1.37 -3.15 -4.92
N SER A 14 2.59 -3.67 -4.89
CA SER A 14 3.57 -3.35 -3.87
C SER A 14 5.00 -3.30 -4.41
N ILE A 15 5.77 -2.36 -3.88
CA ILE A 15 7.19 -2.18 -4.13
C ILE A 15 7.82 -2.03 -2.75
N GLU A 16 8.64 -3.00 -2.38
CA GLU A 16 9.24 -3.07 -1.06
C GLU A 16 10.75 -3.13 -1.18
N ILE A 17 11.44 -2.54 -0.20
CA ILE A 17 12.88 -2.56 -0.13
C ILE A 17 13.29 -3.05 1.24
N ARG A 18 14.25 -3.97 1.25
CA ARG A 18 14.78 -4.57 2.46
C ARG A 18 16.26 -4.30 2.55
N LEU A 19 16.71 -3.83 3.71
CA LEU A 19 18.11 -3.84 4.06
C LEU A 19 18.46 -5.20 4.66
N ILE A 20 19.36 -5.94 4.02
CA ILE A 20 19.86 -7.24 4.51
C ILE A 20 21.07 -7.03 5.40
N GLU A 21 21.97 -6.14 5.01
CA GLU A 21 23.19 -5.85 5.74
C GLU A 21 23.52 -4.36 5.58
N GLY A 22 23.80 -3.69 6.69
CA GLY A 22 24.29 -2.32 6.74
C GLY A 22 24.99 -2.09 8.06
N ARG A 23 26.28 -1.73 8.02
CA ARG A 23 27.07 -1.40 9.23
C ARG A 23 26.86 0.05 9.69
N ASP A 24 26.61 0.91 8.72
CA ASP A 24 26.37 2.34 8.88
C ASP A 24 24.89 2.65 8.62
N GLU A 25 24.52 3.95 8.64
CA GLU A 25 23.14 4.35 8.37
C GLU A 25 22.77 4.06 6.91
N ALA A 26 21.77 3.19 6.71
CA ALA A 26 21.22 2.92 5.40
C ALA A 26 20.02 3.80 5.12
N CYS A 27 19.96 4.32 3.91
CA CYS A 27 18.84 5.13 3.46
C CYS A 27 18.56 4.93 1.98
N ILE A 28 17.34 5.25 1.59
CA ILE A 28 16.92 5.34 0.20
C ILE A 28 16.36 6.72 -0.10
N TRP A 29 16.69 7.22 -1.29
CA TRP A 29 15.94 8.29 -1.93
C TRP A 29 15.05 7.69 -3.01
N VAL A 30 13.75 7.97 -2.95
CA VAL A 30 12.78 7.64 -4.00
C VAL A 30 12.31 8.97 -4.59
N ASN A 31 12.78 9.28 -5.79
CA ASN A 31 12.68 10.62 -6.37
C ASN A 31 13.24 11.67 -5.40
N GLU A 32 12.38 12.53 -4.83
CA GLU A 32 12.77 13.56 -3.86
C GLU A 32 12.60 13.13 -2.39
N ASP A 33 11.95 12.00 -2.13
CA ASP A 33 11.59 11.56 -0.79
C ASP A 33 12.68 10.70 -0.15
N TYR A 34 12.93 10.96 1.13
CA TYR A 34 13.95 10.28 1.93
C TYR A 34 13.34 9.25 2.87
N PHE A 35 13.94 8.07 2.91
CA PHE A 35 13.60 7.03 3.88
C PHE A 35 14.84 6.45 4.53
N SER A 36 14.84 6.35 5.86
CA SER A 36 15.82 5.53 6.59
C SER A 36 15.42 4.07 6.56
N LEU A 37 16.39 3.17 6.50
CA LEU A 37 16.17 1.73 6.62
C LEU A 37 16.85 1.19 7.87
N VAL A 38 16.18 0.21 8.48
CA VAL A 38 16.72 -0.59 9.58
C VAL A 38 16.98 -2.00 9.05
N THR A 39 18.15 -2.55 9.38
CA THR A 39 18.56 -3.89 8.95
C THR A 39 17.52 -4.93 9.35
N GLY A 40 17.13 -5.78 8.40
CA GLY A 40 16.15 -6.83 8.55
C GLY A 40 14.70 -6.41 8.26
N GLN A 41 14.37 -5.11 8.29
CA GLN A 41 13.03 -4.61 8.03
C GLN A 41 12.75 -4.39 6.54
N LYS A 42 11.51 -4.68 6.13
CA LYS A 42 10.98 -4.34 4.81
C LYS A 42 10.24 -3.01 4.89
N LEU A 43 10.63 -2.08 4.04
CA LEU A 43 9.95 -0.81 3.84
C LEU A 43 9.09 -0.91 2.57
N ASN A 44 7.77 -0.73 2.69
CA ASN A 44 6.89 -0.61 1.53
C ASN A 44 6.86 0.85 1.08
N ILE A 45 7.30 1.11 -0.16
CA ILE A 45 7.34 2.46 -0.75
C ILE A 45 6.17 2.70 -1.72
N SER A 46 5.30 1.72 -1.95
CA SER A 46 4.08 1.91 -2.76
C SER A 46 2.98 2.70 -2.06
N SER A 47 2.97 2.73 -0.73
CA SER A 47 1.99 3.48 0.05
C SER A 47 2.35 4.96 0.22
N THR A 48 3.50 5.40 -0.33
CA THR A 48 3.97 6.78 -0.22
C THR A 48 3.68 7.53 -1.52
N SER A 49 3.50 8.86 -1.44
CA SER A 49 3.33 9.73 -2.61
C SER A 49 4.59 9.86 -3.48
N SER A 50 5.66 9.15 -3.10
CA SER A 50 6.99 9.23 -3.70
C SER A 50 7.08 8.53 -5.04
N LEU A 51 6.22 7.53 -5.29
CA LEU A 51 6.18 6.81 -6.55
C LEU A 51 5.10 7.38 -7.47
N GLN A 52 5.46 7.57 -8.73
CA GLN A 52 4.58 8.08 -9.78
C GLN A 52 4.50 7.11 -10.96
N GLU A 53 3.48 7.26 -11.79
CA GLU A 53 3.45 6.61 -13.11
C GLU A 53 4.63 7.10 -13.96
N GLY A 54 5.25 6.18 -14.70
CA GLY A 54 6.47 6.44 -15.48
C GLY A 54 7.75 6.19 -14.70
N VAL A 55 8.80 6.92 -15.02
CA VAL A 55 10.15 6.67 -14.50
C VAL A 55 10.30 7.23 -13.08
N ASN A 56 10.76 6.37 -12.16
CA ASN A 56 11.10 6.70 -10.79
C ASN A 56 12.58 6.41 -10.54
N LEU A 57 13.25 7.29 -9.81
CA LEU A 57 14.66 7.12 -9.45
C LEU A 57 14.79 6.66 -8.01
N LEU A 58 15.37 5.47 -7.82
CA LEU A 58 15.65 4.91 -6.51
C LEU A 58 17.17 4.91 -6.30
N ASN A 59 17.64 5.65 -5.30
CA ASN A 59 19.05 5.68 -4.90
C ASN A 59 19.21 4.98 -3.55
N LEU A 60 19.82 3.79 -3.57
CA LEU A 60 20.12 3.01 -2.38
C LEU A 60 21.48 3.44 -1.86
N MET A 61 21.56 3.86 -0.60
CA MET A 61 22.75 4.53 -0.07
C MET A 61 23.10 4.09 1.34
N ILE A 62 24.39 4.20 1.65
CA ILE A 62 24.96 4.11 2.99
C ILE A 62 25.59 5.46 3.33
N LYS A 63 25.24 6.01 4.50
CA LYS A 63 25.84 7.20 5.08
C LYS A 63 26.73 6.78 6.24
N THR A 64 28.03 6.93 6.09
CA THR A 64 28.96 6.56 7.17
C THR A 64 28.87 7.56 8.30
N TYR A 65 28.96 7.05 9.53
CA TYR A 65 28.98 7.93 10.69
C TYR A 65 30.24 8.82 10.71
N PRO A 66 30.20 10.00 11.36
CA PRO A 66 31.41 10.78 11.63
C PRO A 66 32.45 9.94 12.37
N LEU A 67 33.74 10.24 12.18
CA LEU A 67 34.84 9.46 12.73
C LEU A 67 34.71 9.16 14.23
N LYS A 68 34.33 10.17 15.03
CA LYS A 68 34.11 10.02 16.47
C LYS A 68 33.05 8.96 16.80
N GLU A 69 31.94 8.97 16.07
CA GLU A 69 30.82 8.05 16.26
C GLU A 69 31.20 6.63 15.80
N ARG A 70 31.97 6.50 14.71
CA ARG A 70 32.53 5.20 14.27
C ARG A 70 33.45 4.60 15.32
N ILE A 71 34.29 5.40 15.98
CA ILE A 71 35.15 4.93 17.09
C ILE A 71 34.29 4.42 18.25
N ILE A 72 33.29 5.20 18.68
CA ILE A 72 32.37 4.82 19.77
C ILE A 72 31.64 3.50 19.47
N ARG A 73 31.28 3.29 18.20
CA ARG A 73 30.56 2.08 17.73
C ARG A 73 31.48 0.90 17.39
N GLY A 74 32.81 1.04 17.53
CA GLY A 74 33.76 -0.02 17.16
C GLY A 74 33.88 -0.27 15.65
N LEU A 75 33.50 0.70 14.82
CA LEU A 75 33.53 0.66 13.35
C LEU A 75 34.79 1.33 12.76
N PHE A 76 35.75 1.73 13.60
CA PHE A 76 36.99 2.34 13.15
C PHE A 76 37.83 1.36 12.32
N GLY A 77 38.31 1.80 11.16
CA GLY A 77 39.05 0.95 10.22
C GLY A 77 38.22 -0.13 9.51
N GLN A 78 36.90 -0.18 9.75
CA GLN A 78 36.02 -1.06 9.00
C GLN A 78 35.50 -0.39 7.74
N ASP A 79 35.40 -1.15 6.67
CA ASP A 79 34.71 -0.72 5.45
C ASP A 79 33.21 -0.54 5.70
N TRP A 80 32.62 0.40 4.97
CA TRP A 80 31.16 0.48 4.87
C TRP A 80 30.66 -0.67 3.98
N CYS A 81 29.46 -1.17 4.27
CA CYS A 81 28.78 -2.13 3.42
C CYS A 81 27.28 -1.82 3.38
N GLY A 82 26.65 -2.16 2.27
CA GLY A 82 25.21 -2.11 2.11
C GLY A 82 24.74 -3.20 1.17
N ARG A 83 23.85 -4.06 1.67
CA ARG A 83 23.16 -5.08 0.88
C ARG A 83 21.66 -4.85 0.95
N PHE A 84 21.07 -4.51 -0.19
CA PHE A 84 19.66 -4.20 -0.35
C PHE A 84 18.98 -5.23 -1.24
N GLU A 85 17.69 -5.46 -1.02
CA GLU A 85 16.83 -6.25 -1.88
C GLU A 85 15.62 -5.43 -2.28
N LEU A 86 15.29 -5.46 -3.57
CA LEU A 86 14.07 -4.86 -4.12
C LEU A 86 13.06 -5.95 -4.43
N TYR A 87 11.86 -5.80 -3.91
CA TYR A 87 10.71 -6.66 -4.15
C TYR A 87 9.64 -5.89 -4.90
N ILE A 88 9.02 -6.54 -5.88
CA ILE A 88 7.82 -6.02 -6.56
C ILE A 88 6.77 -7.12 -6.51
N ASP A 89 5.61 -6.82 -5.92
CA ASP A 89 4.52 -7.75 -5.66
C ASP A 89 4.98 -8.99 -4.87
N GLY A 90 5.81 -8.76 -3.85
CA GLY A 90 6.41 -9.81 -3.02
C GLY A 90 7.50 -10.65 -3.70
N LYS A 91 7.74 -10.48 -5.01
CA LYS A 91 8.80 -11.19 -5.75
C LYS A 91 10.11 -10.41 -5.73
N LEU A 92 11.20 -11.07 -5.34
CA LEU A 92 12.55 -10.50 -5.40
C LEU A 92 12.90 -10.17 -6.86
N ARG A 93 13.24 -8.91 -7.13
CA ARG A 93 13.63 -8.39 -8.45
C ARG A 93 15.12 -8.13 -8.57
N GLY A 94 15.79 -7.85 -7.47
CA GLY A 94 17.23 -7.65 -7.46
C GLY A 94 17.82 -7.61 -6.06
N THR A 95 19.08 -8.01 -5.98
CA THR A 95 19.92 -7.85 -4.80
C THR A 95 21.09 -6.95 -5.19
N TYR A 96 21.29 -5.88 -4.42
CA TYR A 96 22.29 -4.87 -4.69
C TYR A 96 23.25 -4.82 -3.51
N ASN A 97 24.52 -5.10 -3.75
CA ASN A 97 25.54 -5.16 -2.71
C ASN A 97 26.73 -4.31 -3.13
N GLN A 98 27.21 -3.47 -2.22
CA GLN A 98 28.46 -2.75 -2.39
C GLN A 98 29.14 -2.54 -1.04
N ASN A 99 30.47 -2.47 -1.09
CA ASN A 99 31.31 -2.09 0.04
C ASN A 99 32.44 -1.16 -0.42
N GLY A 100 33.11 -0.53 0.55
CA GLY A 100 34.27 0.29 0.26
C GLY A 100 34.96 0.83 1.51
N GLY A 101 36.20 1.24 1.33
CA GLY A 101 37.00 1.88 2.38
C GLY A 101 36.50 3.28 2.72
N GLU A 102 36.48 3.59 4.02
CA GLU A 102 36.37 4.95 4.55
C GLU A 102 37.71 5.36 5.16
N LEU A 103 38.35 6.40 4.61
CA LEU A 103 39.65 6.88 5.09
C LEU A 103 39.54 8.14 5.96
N MET A 104 38.46 8.92 5.82
CA MET A 104 38.35 10.25 6.47
C MET A 104 37.05 10.47 7.27
N GLY A 105 36.14 9.50 7.28
CA GLY A 105 34.90 9.57 8.04
C GLY A 105 33.84 10.46 7.39
N SER A 106 32.56 10.17 7.70
CA SER A 106 31.36 10.75 7.09
C SER A 106 31.41 10.93 5.56
N GLY A 107 30.85 9.95 4.88
CA GLY A 107 30.71 9.86 3.44
C GLY A 107 29.31 9.37 3.07
N LYS A 108 28.87 9.70 1.86
CA LYS A 108 27.63 9.19 1.28
C LYS A 108 28.00 8.28 0.13
N TYR A 109 27.64 7.01 0.24
CA TYR A 109 28.03 5.99 -0.71
C TYR A 109 26.79 5.39 -1.37
N THR A 110 26.74 5.43 -2.69
CA THR A 110 25.67 4.81 -3.45
C THR A 110 25.97 3.33 -3.64
N VAL A 111 25.03 2.48 -3.24
CA VAL A 111 25.05 1.03 -3.49
C VAL A 111 24.48 0.73 -4.87
N ALA A 112 23.35 1.34 -5.21
CA ALA A 112 22.73 1.21 -6.52
C ALA A 112 21.88 2.44 -6.87
N LYS A 113 21.85 2.76 -8.16
CA LYS A 113 20.88 3.67 -8.76
C LYS A 113 19.95 2.85 -9.65
N ILE A 114 18.66 2.94 -9.42
CA ILE A 114 17.65 2.16 -10.13
C ILE A 114 16.68 3.14 -10.79
N GLU A 115 16.54 3.05 -12.10
CA GLU A 115 15.42 3.61 -12.85
C GLU A 115 14.31 2.57 -12.88
N LEU A 116 13.23 2.82 -12.14
CA LEU A 116 12.05 1.98 -12.10
C LEU A 116 10.93 2.63 -12.92
N ASN A 117 10.65 2.09 -14.10
CA ASN A 117 9.50 2.50 -14.90
C ASN A 117 8.23 1.79 -14.42
N ILE A 118 7.27 2.54 -13.90
CA ILE A 118 5.96 2.04 -13.48
C ILE A 118 4.96 2.32 -14.59
N GLU A 119 4.53 1.28 -15.27
CA GLU A 119 3.48 1.38 -16.28
C GLU A 119 2.13 1.06 -15.64
N ILE A 120 1.23 2.03 -15.65
CA ILE A 120 -0.16 1.81 -15.26
C ILE A 120 -0.95 1.60 -16.55
N LYS A 121 -1.15 0.34 -16.95
CA LYS A 121 -2.11 0.06 -18.02
C LYS A 121 -3.50 0.36 -17.48
N LYS A 122 -4.05 1.49 -17.91
CA LYS A 122 -5.51 1.68 -17.89
C LYS A 122 -6.12 0.45 -18.58
N PRO A 123 -7.13 -0.19 -18.00
CA PRO A 123 -7.75 -1.33 -18.66
C PRO A 123 -8.22 -0.87 -20.03
N ASP A 124 -7.63 -1.45 -21.08
CA ASP A 124 -8.16 -1.38 -22.42
C ASP A 124 -9.60 -1.92 -22.33
N LEU A 125 -10.56 -1.13 -22.80
CA LEU A 125 -11.99 -1.43 -22.70
C LEU A 125 -12.43 -2.63 -23.55
N ASP A 126 -11.51 -3.31 -24.22
CA ASP A 126 -11.82 -4.36 -25.19
C ASP A 126 -10.81 -5.53 -25.05
N ASP A 127 -11.03 -6.43 -24.09
CA ASP A 127 -10.75 -7.85 -24.29
C ASP A 127 -11.50 -8.67 -23.24
N ASP A 128 -12.57 -9.31 -23.70
CA ASP A 128 -13.28 -10.35 -22.96
C ASP A 128 -12.31 -11.50 -22.61
N ASP A 129 -12.57 -12.16 -21.49
CA ASP A 129 -12.13 -13.54 -21.16
C ASP A 129 -10.88 -13.81 -20.28
N ILE A 130 -10.44 -12.86 -19.46
CA ILE A 130 -9.71 -13.20 -18.22
C ILE A 130 -10.32 -12.45 -17.03
N LYS A 131 -11.18 -13.12 -16.25
CA LYS A 131 -11.68 -12.63 -14.96
C LYS A 131 -10.50 -12.38 -14.01
N LYS A 132 -10.02 -11.14 -13.94
CA LYS A 132 -9.04 -10.74 -12.93
C LYS A 132 -9.75 -10.62 -11.59
N PRO A 133 -9.18 -11.11 -10.47
CA PRO A 133 -9.77 -10.99 -9.15
C PRO A 133 -10.06 -9.52 -8.76
N ASP A 134 -9.29 -8.56 -9.27
CA ASP A 134 -9.55 -7.12 -9.04
C ASP A 134 -10.81 -6.63 -9.77
N ASP A 135 -11.12 -7.18 -10.95
CA ASP A 135 -12.35 -6.83 -11.67
C ASP A 135 -13.57 -7.47 -11.02
N ASP A 136 -13.43 -8.70 -10.52
CA ASP A 136 -14.48 -9.36 -9.73
C ASP A 136 -14.75 -8.61 -8.41
N ILE A 137 -13.71 -8.13 -7.71
CA ILE A 137 -13.86 -7.28 -6.52
C ILE A 137 -14.53 -5.96 -6.88
N LYS A 138 -14.09 -5.26 -7.93
CA LYS A 138 -14.72 -4.00 -8.38
C LYS A 138 -16.18 -4.20 -8.79
N LYS A 139 -16.49 -5.30 -9.47
CA LYS A 139 -17.84 -5.68 -9.89
C LYS A 139 -18.71 -6.03 -8.68
N GLN A 140 -18.16 -6.74 -7.70
CA GLN A 140 -18.81 -7.05 -6.43
C GLN A 140 -19.11 -5.78 -5.64
N LEU A 141 -18.11 -4.90 -5.43
CA LEU A 141 -18.28 -3.59 -4.78
C LEU A 141 -19.35 -2.76 -5.49
N SER A 142 -19.27 -2.61 -6.81
CA SER A 142 -20.25 -1.86 -7.61
C SER A 142 -21.66 -2.45 -7.50
N SER A 143 -21.78 -3.78 -7.49
CA SER A 143 -23.07 -4.47 -7.30
C SER A 143 -23.65 -4.19 -5.91
N ILE A 144 -22.83 -4.23 -4.86
CA ILE A 144 -23.24 -3.92 -3.49
C ILE A 144 -23.64 -2.44 -3.37
N ILE A 145 -22.83 -1.51 -3.89
CA ILE A 145 -23.13 -0.07 -3.90
C ILE A 145 -24.48 0.19 -4.57
N ASN A 146 -24.69 -0.36 -5.77
CA ASN A 146 -25.95 -0.21 -6.50
C ASN A 146 -27.15 -0.74 -5.70
N ARG A 147 -26.99 -1.85 -4.97
CA ARG A 147 -28.05 -2.39 -4.11
C ARG A 147 -28.31 -1.49 -2.90
N LEU A 148 -27.26 -0.99 -2.25
CA LEU A 148 -27.38 -0.07 -1.12
C LEU A 148 -28.07 1.23 -1.55
N GLN A 149 -27.69 1.82 -2.67
CA GLN A 149 -28.31 3.02 -3.24
C GLN A 149 -29.79 2.81 -3.61
N LYS A 150 -30.16 1.60 -4.07
CA LYS A 150 -31.55 1.24 -4.38
C LYS A 150 -32.43 1.01 -3.15
N ILE A 151 -31.87 0.98 -1.93
CA ILE A 151 -32.66 0.92 -0.70
C ILE A 151 -33.47 2.21 -0.62
N ARG A 152 -34.81 2.10 -0.68
CA ARG A 152 -35.71 3.25 -0.62
C ARG A 152 -35.49 4.06 0.66
N GLY A 153 -35.05 5.31 0.51
CA GLY A 153 -34.73 6.22 1.61
C GLY A 153 -33.27 6.17 2.06
N MET A 154 -32.39 5.55 1.28
CA MET A 154 -30.94 5.68 1.40
C MET A 154 -30.51 7.09 1.00
N ASN A 155 -29.82 7.77 1.90
CA ASN A 155 -29.19 9.06 1.63
C ASN A 155 -27.67 8.87 1.70
N PRO A 156 -26.92 9.17 0.62
CA PRO A 156 -25.47 9.20 0.66
C PRO A 156 -24.95 10.17 1.74
N THR A 157 -23.86 9.82 2.40
CA THR A 157 -23.23 10.67 3.44
C THR A 157 -21.71 10.58 3.40
N HIS A 158 -21.05 11.43 4.19
CA HIS A 158 -19.60 11.46 4.30
C HIS A 158 -19.04 10.29 5.14
N PHE A 159 -17.77 9.96 4.90
CA PHE A 159 -17.08 8.84 5.54
C PHE A 159 -16.60 9.11 6.97
N GLN A 160 -16.78 10.34 7.48
CA GLN A 160 -16.20 10.82 8.75
C GLN A 160 -16.54 9.94 9.97
N ASN A 161 -17.69 9.25 9.94
CA ASN A 161 -18.16 8.43 11.06
C ASN A 161 -17.85 6.94 10.91
N VAL A 162 -17.08 6.52 9.90
CA VAL A 162 -16.73 5.10 9.70
C VAL A 162 -16.00 4.52 10.91
N GLY A 163 -15.21 5.32 11.62
CA GLY A 163 -14.48 4.91 12.83
C GLY A 163 -15.39 4.51 14.01
N TYR A 164 -16.65 4.94 14.02
CA TYR A 164 -17.64 4.53 15.03
C TYR A 164 -18.45 3.30 14.63
N SER A 165 -18.26 2.81 13.41
CA SER A 165 -19.03 1.69 12.87
C SER A 165 -18.48 0.35 13.31
N THR A 166 -19.36 -0.64 13.36
CA THR A 166 -19.01 -2.03 13.71
C THR A 166 -19.28 -2.95 12.52
N PRO A 167 -18.43 -3.95 12.25
CA PRO A 167 -18.69 -4.94 11.20
C PRO A 167 -20.03 -5.66 11.43
N TYR A 168 -20.90 -5.59 10.42
CA TYR A 168 -22.19 -6.28 10.42
C TYR A 168 -22.16 -7.51 9.51
N ILE A 169 -21.50 -7.39 8.35
CA ILE A 169 -21.29 -8.50 7.39
C ILE A 169 -19.84 -8.45 6.92
N ILE A 170 -19.21 -9.63 6.83
CA ILE A 170 -17.93 -9.84 6.15
C ILE A 170 -18.22 -10.77 4.98
N LEU A 171 -18.01 -10.28 3.77
CA LEU A 171 -18.28 -10.99 2.52
C LEU A 171 -16.99 -11.66 2.01
N GLU A 172 -17.15 -12.52 0.99
CA GLU A 172 -16.05 -12.98 0.16
C GLU A 172 -15.15 -11.80 -0.30
N ASN A 173 -13.86 -12.07 -0.47
CA ASN A 173 -12.81 -11.07 -0.75
C ASN A 173 -12.54 -10.07 0.39
N ASN A 174 -12.97 -10.34 1.63
CA ASN A 174 -12.75 -9.48 2.80
C ASN A 174 -13.41 -8.08 2.71
N ILE A 175 -14.42 -7.94 1.85
CA ILE A 175 -15.27 -6.75 1.79
C ILE A 175 -16.16 -6.73 3.04
N LYS A 176 -16.26 -5.56 3.70
CA LYS A 176 -17.03 -5.42 4.94
C LYS A 176 -18.17 -4.45 4.78
N ILE A 177 -19.34 -4.82 5.29
CA ILE A 177 -20.44 -3.90 5.52
C ILE A 177 -20.48 -3.61 7.01
N ASN A 178 -20.13 -2.39 7.39
CA ASN A 178 -20.25 -1.93 8.75
C ASN A 178 -21.54 -1.14 8.94
N VAL A 179 -22.07 -1.18 10.15
CA VAL A 179 -23.21 -0.36 10.56
C VAL A 179 -22.87 0.45 11.79
N TRP A 180 -23.49 1.62 11.89
CA TRP A 180 -23.40 2.50 13.05
C TRP A 180 -24.76 3.13 13.32
N LYS A 181 -25.07 3.39 14.59
CA LYS A 181 -26.22 4.20 14.97
C LYS A 181 -25.71 5.47 15.64
N ASN A 182 -26.16 6.61 15.13
CA ASN A 182 -25.87 7.88 15.79
C ASN A 182 -26.74 8.07 17.05
N LEU A 183 -26.54 9.18 17.77
CA LEU A 183 -27.25 9.50 19.02
C LEU A 183 -28.77 9.64 18.87
N VAL A 184 -29.25 9.91 17.65
CA VAL A 184 -30.68 9.96 17.31
C VAL A 184 -31.13 8.67 16.62
N GLU A 185 -30.48 7.55 16.88
CA GLU A 185 -30.81 6.21 16.39
C GLU A 185 -30.95 6.05 14.86
N VAL A 186 -30.37 6.93 14.06
CA VAL A 186 -30.36 6.79 12.60
C VAL A 186 -29.29 5.76 12.21
N ASP A 187 -29.73 4.71 11.51
CA ASP A 187 -28.86 3.64 11.02
C ASP A 187 -28.03 4.15 9.83
N HIS A 188 -26.71 4.08 9.99
CA HIS A 188 -25.71 4.34 8.98
C HIS A 188 -25.13 3.01 8.50
N VAL A 189 -24.74 2.99 7.24
CA VAL A 189 -24.07 1.88 6.58
C VAL A 189 -22.80 2.38 5.92
N PHE A 190 -21.75 1.57 6.02
CA PHE A 190 -20.46 1.81 5.38
C PHE A 190 -20.05 0.54 4.64
N LEU A 191 -19.62 0.68 3.39
CA LEU A 191 -18.99 -0.38 2.62
C LEU A 191 -17.49 -0.14 2.62
N ILE A 192 -16.74 -1.13 3.09
CA ILE A 192 -15.29 -1.08 3.23
C ILE A 192 -14.70 -2.12 2.27
N ASP A 193 -13.76 -1.68 1.44
CA ASP A 193 -13.03 -2.53 0.50
C ASP A 193 -12.04 -3.47 1.23
N PRO A 194 -11.42 -4.44 0.52
CA PRO A 194 -10.46 -5.37 1.11
C PRO A 194 -9.23 -4.68 1.73
N GLU A 195 -8.85 -3.51 1.21
CA GLU A 195 -7.74 -2.67 1.66
C GLU A 195 -8.09 -1.86 2.93
N GLY A 196 -9.37 -1.79 3.31
CA GLY A 196 -9.84 -1.08 4.49
C GLY A 196 -10.36 0.33 4.23
N ASN A 197 -10.46 0.77 2.98
CA ASN A 197 -11.02 2.08 2.62
C ASN A 197 -12.55 2.03 2.57
N CYS A 198 -13.18 3.07 3.10
CA CYS A 198 -14.63 3.26 2.96
C CYS A 198 -14.96 3.75 1.55
N VAL A 199 -15.59 2.90 0.73
CA VAL A 199 -15.94 3.21 -0.66
C VAL A 199 -17.40 3.64 -0.83
N PHE A 200 -18.24 3.43 0.19
CA PHE A 200 -19.60 3.94 0.23
C PHE A 200 -20.05 4.21 1.65
N ALA A 201 -20.78 5.30 1.87
CA ALA A 201 -21.49 5.56 3.11
C ALA A 201 -22.88 6.10 2.82
N GLY A 202 -23.83 5.67 3.64
CA GLY A 202 -25.19 6.18 3.59
C GLY A 202 -25.93 5.99 4.89
N TYR A 203 -27.12 6.57 4.99
CA TYR A 203 -28.00 6.37 6.13
C TYR A 203 -29.45 6.22 5.69
N VAL A 204 -30.26 5.62 6.56
CA VAL A 204 -31.71 5.46 6.35
C VAL A 204 -32.49 6.02 7.53
N ALA A 205 -33.59 6.72 7.24
CA ALA A 205 -34.52 7.18 8.28
C ALA A 205 -35.23 6.01 8.98
N TRP A 206 -35.64 6.20 10.24
CA TRP A 206 -36.19 5.16 11.12
C TRP A 206 -37.33 4.34 10.49
N VAL A 207 -38.23 5.00 9.76
CA VAL A 207 -39.40 4.39 9.11
C VAL A 207 -39.01 3.27 8.12
N ARG A 208 -37.74 3.24 7.68
CA ARG A 208 -37.23 2.27 6.71
C ARG A 208 -36.29 1.21 7.32
N ARG A 209 -36.02 1.24 8.62
CA ARG A 209 -35.07 0.33 9.33
C ARG A 209 -35.28 -1.14 9.00
N LYS A 210 -36.52 -1.66 9.10
CA LYS A 210 -36.83 -3.07 8.80
C LYS A 210 -36.46 -3.45 7.35
N LYS A 211 -36.72 -2.56 6.39
CA LYS A 211 -36.39 -2.79 4.97
C LYS A 211 -34.89 -2.71 4.72
N PHE A 212 -34.20 -1.82 5.41
CA PHE A 212 -32.74 -1.69 5.36
C PHE A 212 -32.04 -2.98 5.80
N TYR A 213 -32.35 -3.50 6.99
CA TYR A 213 -31.75 -4.75 7.46
C TYR A 213 -32.12 -5.97 6.60
N ARG A 214 -33.34 -5.99 6.02
CA ARG A 214 -33.72 -7.02 5.05
C ARG A 214 -32.86 -6.95 3.77
N ALA A 215 -32.55 -5.76 3.28
CA ALA A 215 -31.68 -5.58 2.12
C ALA A 215 -30.23 -6.01 2.44
N LEU A 216 -29.72 -5.70 3.63
CA LEU A 216 -28.41 -6.19 4.07
C LEU A 216 -28.37 -7.73 4.14
N GLN A 217 -29.44 -8.35 4.64
CA GLN A 217 -29.54 -9.82 4.65
C GLN A 217 -29.58 -10.41 3.24
N GLN A 218 -30.24 -9.76 2.29
CA GLN A 218 -30.23 -10.18 0.88
C GLN A 218 -28.83 -10.04 0.26
N ILE A 219 -28.11 -8.96 0.55
CA ILE A 219 -26.71 -8.80 0.12
C ILE A 219 -25.85 -9.95 0.69
N ARG A 220 -26.01 -10.28 1.97
CA ARG A 220 -25.29 -11.38 2.61
C ARG A 220 -25.58 -12.74 1.98
N ASN A 221 -26.80 -12.98 1.52
CA ASN A 221 -27.16 -14.27 0.92
C ASN A 221 -26.62 -14.40 -0.51
N ASP A 222 -26.55 -13.29 -1.25
CA ASP A 222 -26.11 -13.27 -2.64
C ASP A 222 -24.59 -13.25 -2.80
N PHE A 223 -23.86 -12.88 -1.73
CA PHE A 223 -22.41 -12.92 -1.63
C PHE A 223 -22.05 -13.72 -0.38
N PRO A 224 -21.72 -15.01 -0.49
CA PRO A 224 -21.51 -15.87 0.66
C PRO A 224 -20.42 -15.32 1.58
N ASN A 225 -20.62 -15.51 2.89
CA ASN A 225 -19.61 -15.20 3.89
C ASN A 225 -18.43 -16.16 3.78
N ILE A 226 -17.26 -15.71 4.25
CA ILE A 226 -16.13 -16.58 4.61
C ILE A 226 -16.52 -17.48 5.78
#